data_AF-A0A7V0XWY2-F1
#
_entry.id   AF-A0A7V0XWY2-F1
#
_cell.length_a   1.000
_cell.length_b   1.000
_cell.length_c   1.000
_cell.angle_alpha   90.00
_cell.angle_beta   90.00
_cell.angle_gamma   90.00
#
_symmetry.space_group_name_H-M   'P 1'
#
loop_
_entity.id
_entity.type
_entity.pdbx_description
1 polymer ?
#
loop_
_entity_poly.entity_id
_entity_poly.type
_entity_poly.pdbx_seq_one_letter_code
_entity_poly.pdbx_strand_id
1 'polypeptide(L)'
;QELPRRATAAPLTYHEKRELARMEDVILAAEAELSALDAELHQANQSADHGRLQRAFEQREAAADRVDQLYARWEMLASRAEG
;
A
#
# COMPACT_ATOMS: atom_id res chain seq x y z
N GLN A 1 -36.48 12.57 -11.81
CA GLN A 1 -35.03 12.32 -11.65
C GLN A 1 -34.92 11.06 -10.81
N GLU A 2 -34.73 9.92 -11.48
CA GLU A 2 -34.60 8.61 -10.82
C GLU A 2 -33.17 8.48 -10.30
N LEU A 3 -33.01 8.34 -8.99
CA LEU A 3 -31.72 8.06 -8.38
C LEU A 3 -31.30 6.64 -8.81
N PRO A 4 -30.11 6.42 -9.39
CA PRO A 4 -29.69 5.08 -9.74
C PRO A 4 -29.62 4.23 -8.48
N ARG A 5 -30.36 3.10 -8.46
CA ARG A 5 -30.24 2.09 -7.41
C ARG A 5 -28.77 1.72 -7.31
N ARG A 6 -28.15 1.99 -6.15
CA ARG A 6 -26.81 1.47 -5.82
C ARG A 6 -26.85 -0.03 -6.10
N ALA A 7 -26.11 -0.46 -7.12
CA ALA A 7 -25.89 -1.88 -7.34
C ALA A 7 -25.31 -2.43 -6.03
N THR A 8 -26.02 -3.36 -5.39
CA THR A 8 -25.51 -4.04 -4.20
C THR A 8 -24.18 -4.66 -4.61
N ALA A 9 -23.11 -4.33 -3.88
CA ALA A 9 -21.77 -4.80 -4.22
C ALA A 9 -21.80 -6.33 -4.36
N ALA A 10 -21.30 -6.84 -5.49
CA ALA A 10 -21.25 -8.28 -5.66
C ALA A 10 -20.33 -8.89 -4.60
N PRO A 11 -20.69 -10.05 -4.03
CA PRO A 11 -19.88 -10.71 -3.01
C PRO A 11 -18.47 -10.98 -3.54
N LEU A 12 -17.47 -10.90 -2.65
CA LEU A 12 -16.08 -11.14 -3.01
C LEU A 12 -15.89 -12.53 -3.64
N THR A 13 -15.07 -12.57 -4.69
CA THR A 13 -14.59 -13.82 -5.29
C THR A 13 -13.64 -14.56 -4.35
N TYR A 14 -13.35 -15.84 -4.62
CA TYR A 14 -12.38 -16.62 -3.83
C TYR A 14 -10.99 -15.95 -3.77
N HIS A 15 -10.53 -15.43 -4.91
CA HIS A 15 -9.23 -14.76 -4.98
C HIS A 15 -9.21 -13.47 -4.15
N GLU A 16 -10.28 -12.68 -4.20
CA GLU A 16 -10.41 -11.44 -3.41
C GLU A 16 -10.49 -11.71 -1.91
N LYS A 17 -11.18 -12.77 -1.48
CA LYS A 17 -11.18 -13.18 -0.07
C LYS A 17 -9.79 -13.57 0.41
N ARG A 18 -9.05 -14.32 -0.41
CA ARG A 18 -7.66 -14.72 -0.10
C ARG A 18 -6.71 -13.53 -0.12
N GLU A 19 -6.95 -12.56 -1.00
CA GLU A 19 -6.20 -11.31 -1.07
C GLU A 19 -6.42 -10.48 0.20
N LEU A 20 -7.69 -10.21 0.55
CA LEU A 20 -8.05 -9.46 1.76
C LEU A 20 -7.47 -10.11 3.03
N ALA A 21 -7.57 -11.44 3.14
CA ALA A 21 -7.05 -12.19 4.28
C ALA A 21 -5.52 -12.11 4.46
N ARG A 22 -4.77 -11.71 3.43
CA ARG A 22 -3.30 -11.55 3.48
C ARG A 22 -2.88 -10.09 3.43
N MET A 23 -3.82 -9.18 3.20
CA MET A 23 -3.51 -7.80 2.88
C MET A 23 -2.84 -7.09 4.05
N GLU A 24 -3.25 -7.39 5.28
CA GLU A 24 -2.64 -6.83 6.50
C GLU A 24 -1.15 -7.19 6.61
N ASP A 25 -0.78 -8.47 6.41
CA ASP A 25 0.62 -8.90 6.39
C ASP A 25 1.42 -8.23 5.26
N VAL A 26 0.80 -8.05 4.09
CA VAL A 26 1.44 -7.43 2.92
C VAL A 26 1.66 -5.93 3.14
N ILE A 27 0.68 -5.24 3.74
CA ILE A 27 0.79 -3.83 4.14
C ILE A 27 1.90 -3.69 5.18
N LEU A 28 1.89 -4.49 6.24
CA LEU A 28 2.89 -4.44 7.31
C LEU A 28 4.31 -4.64 6.77
N ALA A 29 4.50 -5.58 5.82
CA ALA A 29 5.78 -5.79 5.17
C ALA A 29 6.22 -4.59 4.32
N ALA A 30 5.28 -3.96 3.58
CA ALA A 30 5.57 -2.79 2.76
C ALA A 30 5.88 -1.56 3.64
N GLU A 31 5.20 -1.38 4.77
CA GLU A 31 5.48 -0.33 5.75
C GLU A 31 6.85 -0.52 6.40
N ALA A 32 7.22 -1.76 6.71
CA ALA A 32 8.56 -2.07 7.23
C ALA A 32 9.66 -1.75 6.21
N GLU A 33 9.42 -2.05 4.92
CA GLU A 33 10.33 -1.68 3.82
C GLU A 33 10.47 -0.17 3.70
N LEU A 34 9.35 0.58 3.71
CA LEU A 34 9.35 2.03 3.69
C LEU A 34 10.14 2.62 4.87
N SER A 35 9.93 2.09 6.07
CA SER A 35 10.65 2.53 7.27
C SER A 35 12.16 2.26 7.19
N ALA A 36 12.57 1.12 6.63
CA ALA A 36 13.97 0.81 6.40
C ALA A 36 14.61 1.77 5.37
N LEU A 37 13.89 2.11 4.31
CA LEU A 37 14.33 3.07 3.29
C LEU A 37 14.42 4.50 3.82
N ASP A 38 13.51 4.89 4.72
CA ASP A 38 13.59 6.15 5.46
C ASP A 38 14.87 6.24 6.32
N ALA A 39 15.20 5.16 7.04
CA ALA A 39 16.43 5.08 7.81
C ALA A 39 17.67 5.15 6.90
N GLU A 40 17.65 4.45 5.78
CA GLU A 40 18.71 4.45 4.78
C GLU A 40 18.95 5.84 4.18
N LEU A 41 17.87 6.55 3.84
CA LEU A 41 17.92 7.92 3.35
C LEU A 41 18.56 8.85 4.38
N HIS A 42 18.17 8.72 5.65
CA HIS A 42 18.76 9.48 6.75
C HIS A 42 20.26 9.20 6.93
N GLN A 43 20.69 7.93 6.78
CA GLN A 43 22.11 7.56 6.84
C GLN A 43 22.89 8.11 5.64
N ALA A 44 22.37 7.97 4.42
CA ALA A 44 23.02 8.48 3.21
C ALA A 44 23.19 10.01 3.23
N ASN A 45 22.21 10.72 3.79
CA ASN A 45 22.28 12.17 3.98
C ASN A 45 23.38 12.55 4.98
N GLN A 46 23.52 11.82 6.09
CA GLN A 46 24.58 12.06 7.08
C GLN A 46 25.98 11.80 6.53
N SER A 47 26.14 10.80 5.67
CA SER A 47 27.43 10.48 5.05
C SER A 47 27.73 11.33 3.80
N ALA A 48 26.85 12.26 3.42
CA ALA A 48 26.91 13.04 2.18
C ALA A 48 27.11 12.17 0.92
N ASP A 49 26.59 10.93 0.94
CA ASP A 49 26.65 10.02 -0.20
C ASP A 49 25.47 10.30 -1.12
N HIS A 50 25.65 11.24 -2.05
CA HIS A 50 24.59 11.70 -2.95
C HIS A 50 24.04 10.59 -3.86
N GLY A 51 24.87 9.62 -4.26
CA GLY A 51 24.43 8.51 -5.09
C GLY A 51 23.54 7.54 -4.33
N ARG A 52 23.92 7.22 -3.09
CA ARG A 52 23.10 6.41 -2.18
C ARG A 52 21.82 7.15 -1.78
N LEU A 53 21.91 8.47 -1.55
CA LEU A 53 20.78 9.31 -1.18
C LEU A 53 19.70 9.33 -2.28
N GLN A 54 20.10 9.55 -3.54
CA GLN A 54 19.16 9.55 -4.66
C GLN A 54 18.45 8.20 -4.81
N ARG A 55 19.21 7.09 -4.74
CA ARG A 55 18.62 5.75 -4.84
C ARG A 55 17.69 5.44 -3.67
N ALA A 56 18.05 5.82 -2.45
CA ALA A 56 17.21 5.62 -1.27
C ALA A 56 15.90 6.41 -1.39
N PHE A 57 15.98 7.64 -1.91
CA PHE A 57 14.80 8.47 -2.19
C PHE A 57 13.88 7.83 -3.22
N GLU A 58 14.39 7.43 -4.38
CA GLU A 58 13.58 6.80 -5.44
C GLU A 58 12.91 5.50 -4.96
N GLN A 59 13.63 4.67 -4.20
CA GLN A 59 13.08 3.45 -3.62
C GLN A 59 12.02 3.75 -2.55
N ARG A 60 12.25 4.74 -1.70
CA ARG A 60 11.31 5.18 -0.66
C ARG A 60 10.00 5.66 -1.26
N GLU A 61 10.05 6.49 -2.30
CA GLU A 61 8.85 6.99 -2.98
C GLU A 61 8.04 5.83 -3.59
N ALA A 62 8.71 4.89 -4.25
CA ALA A 62 8.04 3.69 -4.78
C ALA A 62 7.42 2.82 -3.68
N ALA A 63 8.08 2.69 -2.52
CA ALA A 63 7.56 1.96 -1.37
C ALA A 63 6.35 2.68 -0.75
N ALA A 64 6.38 4.01 -0.65
CA ALA A 64 5.25 4.82 -0.17
C ALA A 64 4.03 4.69 -1.08
N ASP A 65 4.21 4.85 -2.40
CA ASP A 65 3.14 4.66 -3.39
C ASP A 65 2.53 3.26 -3.30
N ARG A 66 3.37 2.24 -3.04
CA ARG A 66 2.91 0.86 -2.87
C ARG A 66 2.06 0.70 -1.61
N VAL A 67 2.47 1.28 -0.49
CA VAL A 67 1.68 1.25 0.77
C VAL A 67 0.31 1.89 0.53
N ASP A 68 0.26 3.05 -0.11
CA ASP A 68 -0.99 3.74 -0.43
C ASP A 68 -1.91 2.91 -1.33
N GLN A 69 -1.37 2.27 -2.37
CA GLN A 69 -2.13 1.37 -3.25
C GLN A 69 -2.67 0.15 -2.50
N LEU A 70 -1.89 -0.43 -1.59
CA LEU A 70 -2.32 -1.58 -0.78
C LEU A 70 -3.46 -1.19 0.17
N TYR A 71 -3.37 -0.04 0.83
CA TYR A 71 -4.46 0.48 1.66
C TYR A 71 -5.72 0.77 0.86
N ALA A 72 -5.61 1.41 -0.31
CA ALA A 72 -6.75 1.66 -1.19
C ALA A 72 -7.42 0.35 -1.66
N ARG A 73 -6.62 -0.67 -1.99
CA ARG A 73 -7.11 -2.00 -2.37
C ARG A 73 -7.78 -2.71 -1.19
N TRP A 74 -7.18 -2.62 0.00
CA TRP A 74 -7.75 -3.16 1.23
C TRP A 74 -9.11 -2.55 1.52
N GLU A 75 -9.22 -1.22 1.53
CA GLU A 75 -10.47 -0.50 1.81
C GLU A 75 -11.56 -0.86 0.81
N MET A 76 -11.21 -0.93 -0.48
CA MET A 76 -12.14 -1.34 -1.53
C MET A 76 -12.65 -2.78 -1.31
N LEU A 77 -11.78 -3.72 -0.93
CA LEU A 77 -12.17 -5.11 -0.66
C LEU A 77 -12.97 -5.25 0.63
N ALA A 78 -12.57 -4.56 1.70
CA ALA A 78 -13.25 -4.53 2.98
C ALA A 78 -14.67 -3.98 2.85
N SER A 79 -14.83 -2.84 2.17
CA SER A 79 -16.14 -2.22 1.92
C SER A 79 -17.09 -3.16 1.14
N ARG A 80 -16.55 -3.94 0.20
CA ARG A 80 -17.33 -4.96 -0.54
C ARG A 80 -17.61 -6.23 0.24
N ALA A 81 -16.87 -6.50 1.33
CA ALA A 81 -17.11 -7.64 2.21
C ALA A 81 -18.21 -7.35 3.24
N GLU A 82 -18.37 -6.07 3.62
CA GLU A 82 -19.36 -5.59 4.59
C GLU A 82 -20.74 -5.28 3.98
N GLY A 83 -20.82 -5.08 2.66
CA GLY A 83 -22.06 -4.78 1.90
C GLY A 83 -22.72 -6.00 1.28
#